data_AF-A0A235B1C9-F1
#
_entry.id   AF-A0A235B1C9-F1
#
_cell.length_a   1.000
_cell.length_b   1.000
_cell.length_c   1.000
_cell.angle_alpha   90.00
_cell.angle_beta   90.00
_cell.angle_gamma   90.00
#
_symmetry.space_group_name_H-M   'P 1'
#
loop_
_entity.id
_entity.type
_entity.pdbx_description
1 polymer ?
#
loop_
_entity_poly.entity_id
_entity_poly.type
_entity_poly.pdbx_seq_one_letter_code
_entity_poly.pdbx_strand_id
1 'polypeptide(L)' 'MIKPIYTTKWAAFPLDDIMWIEQCSKKYPNDKGFFIILKCSRYNYEIDEWENVIHLEAEEAEELMEVWNQYKEQEADE' A
#
# COMPACT_ATOMS: atom_id res chain seq x y z
N MET A 1 9.33 -16.77 9.00
CA MET A 1 8.12 -16.79 8.18
C MET A 1 8.37 -15.87 7.00
N ILE A 2 8.10 -16.32 5.76
CA ILE A 2 8.26 -15.46 4.57
C ILE A 2 7.02 -14.57 4.53
N LYS A 3 7.20 -13.25 4.57
CA LYS A 3 6.09 -12.31 4.47
C LYS A 3 5.62 -12.22 3.01
N PRO A 4 4.31 -12.24 2.72
CA PRO A 4 3.82 -12.07 1.37
C PRO A 4 4.16 -10.67 0.84
N ILE A 5 4.62 -10.62 -0.41
CA ILE A 5 5.06 -9.40 -1.10
C ILE A 5 4.06 -9.13 -2.22
N TYR A 6 3.54 -7.91 -2.27
CA TYR A 6 2.81 -7.41 -3.43
C TYR A 6 3.77 -6.72 -4.40
N THR A 7 3.58 -6.95 -5.69
CA THR A 7 4.41 -6.39 -6.74
C THR A 7 3.56 -5.66 -7.76
N THR A 8 3.90 -4.40 -8.01
CA THR A 8 3.35 -3.62 -9.12
C THR A 8 4.39 -3.57 -10.23
N LYS A 9 4.11 -2.84 -11.32
CA LYS A 9 5.10 -2.66 -12.39
C LYS A 9 6.34 -1.84 -11.97
N TRP A 10 6.28 -1.06 -10.89
CA TRP A 10 7.35 -0.14 -10.45
C TRP A 10 7.78 -0.32 -9.00
N ALA A 11 7.06 -1.12 -8.21
CA ALA A 11 7.32 -1.28 -6.79
C ALA A 11 7.08 -2.72 -6.33
N ALA A 12 7.73 -3.09 -5.23
CA ALA A 12 7.46 -4.32 -4.51
C ALA A 12 7.50 -4.00 -3.01
N PHE A 13 6.49 -4.43 -2.26
CA PHE A 13 6.38 -4.15 -0.84
C PHE A 13 5.67 -5.29 -0.09
N PRO A 14 6.05 -5.56 1.18
CA PRO A 14 5.32 -6.51 2.01
C PRO A 14 3.89 -6.04 2.28
N LEU A 15 2.91 -6.95 2.23
CA LEU A 15 1.52 -6.62 2.59
C LEU A 15 1.39 -6.16 4.06
N ASP A 16 2.26 -6.68 4.92
CA ASP A 16 2.40 -6.30 6.33
C ASP A 16 2.77 -4.84 6.58
N ASP A 17 3.40 -4.23 5.59
CA ASP A 17 3.88 -2.86 5.70
C ASP A 17 2.79 -1.87 5.30
N ILE A 18 1.68 -2.31 4.67
CA ILE A 18 0.56 -1.43 4.36
C ILE A 18 -0.10 -0.95 5.66
N MET A 19 -0.11 0.36 5.86
CA MET A 19 -0.77 1.03 6.97
C MET A 19 -2.13 1.58 6.58
N TRP A 20 -2.21 2.17 5.38
CA TRP A 20 -3.39 2.89 4.94
C TRP A 20 -3.48 2.96 3.42
N ILE A 21 -4.71 3.00 2.91
CA ILE A 21 -5.01 3.18 1.49
C ILE A 21 -6.00 4.34 1.39
N GLU A 22 -5.66 5.41 0.66
CA GLU A 22 -6.52 6.58 0.47
C GLU A 22 -6.73 6.92 -1.00
N GLN A 23 -7.97 7.20 -1.41
CA GLN A 23 -8.24 7.71 -2.75
C GLN A 23 -7.74 9.15 -2.93
N CYS A 24 -7.08 9.44 -4.06
CA CYS A 24 -6.48 10.74 -4.35
C CYS A 24 -7.50 11.90 -4.53
N SER A 25 -8.78 11.55 -4.71
CA SER A 25 -9.86 12.46 -5.11
C SER A 25 -10.07 13.68 -4.21
N LYS A 26 -9.67 13.63 -2.93
CA LYS A 26 -9.78 14.77 -2.01
C LYS A 26 -8.82 15.92 -2.34
N LYS A 27 -7.66 15.62 -2.92
CA LYS A 27 -6.58 16.61 -3.18
C LYS A 27 -6.35 16.81 -4.68
N TYR A 28 -6.64 15.80 -5.49
CA TYR A 28 -6.44 15.79 -6.94
C TYR A 28 -7.72 15.31 -7.64
N PRO A 29 -8.66 16.20 -8.00
CA PRO A 29 -9.99 15.82 -8.45
C PRO A 29 -10.02 15.07 -9.81
N ASN A 30 -8.93 15.12 -10.58
CA ASN A 30 -8.78 14.40 -11.83
C ASN A 30 -8.03 13.07 -11.68
N ASP A 31 -7.46 12.82 -10.49
CA ASP A 31 -6.72 11.61 -10.19
C ASP A 31 -7.66 10.65 -9.45
N LYS A 32 -7.99 9.54 -10.14
CA LYS A 32 -8.84 8.49 -9.59
C LYS A 32 -8.03 7.38 -8.91
N GLY A 33 -6.71 7.51 -8.86
CA GLY A 33 -5.82 6.57 -8.22
C GLY A 33 -5.87 6.64 -6.69
N PHE A 34 -5.00 5.85 -6.08
CA PHE A 34 -4.91 5.67 -4.64
C PHE A 34 -3.48 5.83 -4.16
N PHE A 35 -3.34 6.38 -2.95
CA PHE A 35 -2.11 6.42 -2.20
C PHE A 35 -2.06 5.25 -1.23
N ILE A 36 -1.03 4.43 -1.35
CA ILE A 36 -0.71 3.33 -0.44
C ILE A 36 0.37 3.81 0.51
N ILE A 37 0.03 3.94 1.78
CA ILE A 37 0.93 4.41 2.83
C ILE A 37 1.54 3.19 3.52
N LEU A 38 2.86 3.08 3.46
CA LEU A 38 3.62 1.97 4.04
C LEU A 38 4.30 2.37 5.36
N LYS A 39 4.53 1.40 6.24
CA LYS A 39 5.37 1.56 7.44
C LYS A 39 6.77 2.01 7.03
N CYS A 40 7.31 3.00 7.74
CA CYS A 40 8.72 3.33 7.63
C CYS A 40 9.57 2.12 8.05
N SER A 41 10.13 1.40 7.09
CA SER A 41 11.19 0.42 7.35
C SER A 41 12.54 1.13 7.46
N ARG A 42 13.50 0.50 8.15
CA ARG A 42 14.84 1.02 8.57
C ARG A 42 15.75 1.62 7.49
N TYR A 43 15.29 1.79 6.26
CA TYR A 43 16.07 2.28 5.13
C TYR A 43 15.81 3.75 4.76
N ASN A 44 14.88 4.44 5.45
CA ASN A 44 14.61 5.86 5.24
C ASN A 44 14.73 6.63 6.58
N TYR A 45 15.93 7.15 6.86
CA TYR A 45 16.24 7.90 8.11
C TYR A 45 16.02 9.42 7.99
N GLU A 46 15.74 9.96 6.81
CA GLU A 46 15.70 11.43 6.58
C GLU A 46 14.36 11.94 6.05
N ILE A 47 13.31 11.15 6.19
CA ILE A 47 12.05 11.36 5.51
C ILE A 47 10.94 11.37 6.57
N ASP A 48 10.31 12.52 6.75
CA ASP A 48 9.15 12.71 7.63
C ASP A 48 8.10 11.63 7.34
N GLU A 49 7.31 11.26 8.35
CA GLU A 49 6.44 10.06 8.48
C GLU A 49 5.39 9.83 7.36
N TRP A 50 5.44 10.58 6.26
CA TRP A 50 4.47 10.62 5.17
C TRP A 50 5.07 10.38 3.76
N GLU A 51 6.37 10.12 3.57
CA GLU A 51 6.91 9.93 2.20
C GLU A 51 7.08 8.47 1.73
N ASN A 52 6.65 7.45 2.49
CA ASN A 52 6.52 6.07 1.98
C ASN A 52 5.15 5.84 1.33
N VAL A 53 4.84 6.68 0.35
CA VAL A 53 3.56 6.64 -0.37
C VAL A 53 3.79 6.13 -1.78
N ILE A 54 3.09 5.05 -2.13
CA ILE A 54 3.02 4.56 -3.51
C ILE A 54 1.71 5.06 -4.10
N HIS A 55 1.78 5.70 -5.25
CA HIS A 55 0.59 5.99 -6.04
C HIS A 55 0.31 4.82 -6.98
N LEU A 56 -0.93 4.35 -6.98
CA LEU A 56 -1.45 3.34 -7.89
C LEU A 56 -2.65 3.88 -8.65
N GLU A 57 -2.77 3.46 -9.91
CA GLU A 57 -4.00 3.68 -10.67
C GLU A 57 -5.16 2.88 -10.05
N ALA A 58 -6.39 3.30 -10.34
CA ALA A 58 -7.60 2.74 -9.71
C ALA A 58 -7.68 1.21 -9.83
N GLU A 59 -7.40 0.65 -11.01
CA GLU A 59 -7.47 -0.79 -11.27
C GLU A 59 -6.42 -1.57 -10.45
N GLU A 60 -5.16 -1.11 -10.42
CA GLU A 60 -4.09 -1.74 -9.63
C GLU A 60 -4.36 -1.63 -8.12
N ALA A 61 -4.98 -0.54 -7.67
CA ALA A 61 -5.35 -0.34 -6.28
C ALA A 61 -6.52 -1.24 -5.84
N GLU A 62 -7.50 -1.46 -6.71
CA GLU A 62 -8.61 -2.39 -6.46
C GLU A 62 -8.10 -3.83 -6.30
N GLU A 63 -7.21 -4.27 -7.18
CA GLU A 63 -6.54 -5.58 -7.06
C GLU A 63 -5.75 -5.70 -5.74
N LEU A 64 -4.97 -4.67 -5.40
CA LEU A 64 -4.24 -4.63 -4.14
C LEU A 64 -5.17 -4.73 -2.93
N MET A 65 -6.30 -4.02 -2.93
CA MET A 65 -7.26 -4.04 -1.83
C MET A 65 -7.87 -5.43 -1.63
N GLU A 66 -8.20 -6.15 -2.71
CA GLU A 66 -8.69 -7.52 -2.63
C GLU A 66 -7.64 -8.45 -1.99
N VAL A 67 -6.40 -8.39 -2.48
CA VAL A 67 -5.30 -9.22 -1.95
C VAL A 67 -4.99 -8.88 -0.49
N TRP A 68 -4.99 -7.59 -0.13
CA TRP A 68 -4.71 -7.16 1.23
C TRP A 68 -5.80 -7.55 2.22
N ASN A 69 -7.07 -7.50 1.81
CA ASN A 69 -8.18 -7.97 2.63
C ASN A 69 -8.10 -9.49 2.88
N GLN A 70 -7.83 -10.29 1.84
CA GLN A 70 -7.64 -11.74 1.99
C GLN A 70 -6.48 -12.07 2.94
N TYR A 71 -5.38 -11.31 2.82
CA TYR A 71 -4.25 -11.43 3.73
C TYR A 71 -4.65 -11.13 5.19
N LYS A 72 -5.44 -10.08 5.41
CA LYS A 72 -5.91 -9.70 6.75
C LYS A 72 -6.87 -10.70 7.37
N GLU A 73 -7.71 -11.33 6.58
CA GLU A 73 -8.59 -12.42 7.05
C GLU A 73 -7.76 -13.63 7.50
N GLN A 74 -6.74 -14.02 6.72
CA GLN A 74 -5.84 -15.12 7.08
C GLN A 74 -5.06 -14.84 8.37
N GLU A 75 -4.52 -13.63 8.55
CA GLU A 75 -3.83 -13.24 9.80
C GLU A 75 -4.75 -13.25 11.03
N ALA A 76 -6.06 -13.00 10.85
CA ALA A 76 -6.99 -12.93 11.97
C ALA A 76 -7.44 -14.32 12.48
N ASP A 77 -7.32 -15.34 11.62
CA ASP A 77 -7.67 -16.73 11.93
C ASP A 77 -6.49 -17.54 12.54
N GLU A 78 -5.27 -16.97 12.57
CA GLU A 78 -4.05 -17.54 13.17
C GLU A 78 -3.85 -17.15 14.65
#